data_AF-A0AAV8AC15-F1
#
_entry.id   AF-A0AAV8AC15-F1
#
_cell.length_a   1.000
_cell.length_b   1.000
_cell.length_c   1.000
_cell.angle_alpha   90.00
_cell.angle_beta   90.00
_cell.angle_gamma   90.00
#
_symmetry.space_group_name_H-M   'P 1'
#
loop_
_entity.id
_entity.type
_entity.pdbx_description
1 polymer ?
#
loop_
_entity_poly.entity_id
_entity_poly.type
_entity_poly.pdbx_seq_one_letter_code
_entity_poly.pdbx_strand_id
1 'polypeptide(L)'
;MFDEAQSVVFDHMHLNSFDNFKGGELYRDLLRKLNQDSSVGLNYHQKRCFLGYRKRNRNYLNEQKLYLGCTKNANKLLEELMESLMNLFYAYYSISTKKINFKSISKSIAYQKFVEKTSQLKRIDLKGLKTQNERVCFFLNLYNTLALHSLIEHGIPRDKPSIDKFIKSSRYRINEYNFSLNDIFHGILRGNRDIKNPSNNYFKSGDNRSMFSVTKLDTRIHFAIINQYFPSFLQIYKPHNFNDLIGKTTKMVISPLINIQKRKILLPKLFAIYQLDFGGTENIINWLESNLKGLFLLDSKIDYSVKFIQMPLIINPKISFILQNILKNTFCTKKKFNNNIKD
;
A
#
# COMPACT_ATOMS: atom_id res chain seq x y z
N MET A 1 -6.56 -32.45 -8.82
CA MET A 1 -6.18 -33.58 -9.72
C MET A 1 -6.04 -33.12 -11.15
N PHE A 2 -6.91 -32.24 -11.65
CA PHE A 2 -6.84 -31.72 -13.03
C PHE A 2 -6.33 -30.28 -13.15
N ASP A 3 -5.83 -29.67 -12.07
CA ASP A 3 -5.46 -28.23 -12.08
C ASP A 3 -4.39 -27.90 -13.12
N GLU A 4 -3.43 -28.81 -13.33
CA GLU A 4 -2.36 -28.66 -14.30
C GLU A 4 -2.86 -28.87 -15.74
N ALA A 5 -3.68 -29.90 -15.96
CA ALA A 5 -4.34 -30.15 -17.24
C ALA A 5 -5.27 -28.99 -17.64
N GLN A 6 -5.99 -28.42 -16.67
CA GLN A 6 -6.86 -27.26 -16.88
C GLN A 6 -6.05 -26.02 -17.27
N SER A 7 -4.88 -25.80 -16.64
CA SER A 7 -4.00 -24.68 -17.00
C SER A 7 -3.48 -24.81 -18.44
N VAL A 8 -3.01 -26.00 -18.82
CA VAL A 8 -2.46 -26.26 -20.16
C VAL A 8 -3.53 -26.10 -21.24
N VAL A 9 -4.74 -26.64 -21.02
CA VAL A 9 -5.86 -26.49 -21.95
C VAL A 9 -6.29 -25.02 -22.03
N PHE A 10 -6.32 -24.30 -20.92
CA PHE A 10 -6.63 -22.87 -20.91
C PHE A 10 -5.61 -22.05 -21.70
N ASP A 11 -4.31 -22.28 -21.50
CA ASP A 11 -3.25 -21.58 -22.23
C ASP A 11 -3.32 -21.89 -23.73
N HIS A 12 -3.61 -23.14 -24.11
CA HIS A 12 -3.77 -23.53 -25.50
C HIS A 12 -5.00 -22.88 -26.17
N MET A 13 -6.14 -22.86 -25.46
CA MET A 13 -7.33 -22.14 -25.91
C MET A 13 -7.05 -20.65 -26.06
N HIS A 14 -6.29 -20.05 -25.13
CA HIS A 14 -6.05 -18.62 -25.14
C HIS A 14 -5.12 -18.18 -26.28
N LEU A 15 -4.14 -19.01 -26.65
CA LEU A 15 -3.18 -18.74 -27.72
C LEU A 15 -3.73 -19.00 -29.13
N ASN A 16 -4.61 -19.99 -29.29
CA ASN A 16 -5.03 -20.45 -30.63
C ASN A 16 -6.51 -20.22 -30.93
N SER A 17 -7.40 -20.61 -30.00
CA SER A 17 -8.84 -20.67 -30.25
C SER A 17 -9.54 -19.37 -29.89
N PHE A 18 -9.05 -18.65 -28.88
CA PHE A 18 -9.70 -17.48 -28.32
C PHE A 18 -9.61 -16.26 -29.25
N ASP A 19 -8.48 -16.06 -29.92
CA ASP A 19 -8.35 -14.95 -30.88
C ASP A 19 -9.15 -15.21 -32.16
N ASN A 20 -9.23 -16.47 -32.62
CA ASN A 20 -10.14 -16.88 -33.69
C ASN A 20 -11.62 -16.69 -33.29
N PHE A 21 -11.97 -17.06 -32.05
CA PHE A 21 -13.31 -16.86 -31.51
C PHE A 21 -13.69 -15.37 -31.48
N LYS A 22 -12.79 -14.47 -31.08
CA LYS A 22 -13.02 -13.01 -31.12
C LYS A 22 -13.26 -12.49 -32.54
N GLY A 23 -12.61 -13.08 -33.55
CA GLY A 23 -12.83 -12.73 -34.96
C GLY A 23 -14.13 -13.31 -35.53
N GLY A 24 -14.69 -14.33 -34.88
CA GLY A 24 -15.86 -15.07 -35.34
C GLY A 24 -17.17 -14.28 -35.27
N GLU A 25 -18.15 -14.75 -36.04
CA GLU A 25 -19.49 -14.16 -36.09
C GLU A 25 -20.25 -14.31 -34.77
N LEU A 26 -20.08 -15.45 -34.08
CA LEU A 26 -20.70 -15.71 -32.78
C LEU A 26 -20.34 -14.65 -31.73
N TYR A 27 -19.07 -14.25 -31.67
CA TYR A 27 -18.62 -13.20 -30.74
C TYR A 27 -19.14 -11.83 -31.14
N ARG A 28 -19.18 -11.52 -32.45
CA ARG A 28 -19.75 -10.26 -32.97
C ARG A 28 -21.25 -10.15 -32.69
N ASP A 29 -22.00 -11.23 -32.84
CA ASP A 29 -23.42 -11.30 -32.52
C ASP A 29 -23.68 -11.12 -31.02
N LEU A 30 -22.84 -11.74 -30.18
CA LEU A 30 -22.93 -11.62 -28.74
C LEU A 30 -22.62 -10.18 -28.27
N LEU A 31 -21.64 -9.51 -28.90
CA LEU A 31 -21.38 -8.09 -28.66
C LEU A 31 -22.53 -7.17 -29.09
N ARG A 32 -23.19 -7.46 -30.22
CA ARG A 32 -24.38 -6.71 -30.67
C ARG A 32 -25.51 -6.84 -29.65
N LYS A 33 -25.78 -8.05 -29.16
CA LYS A 33 -26.81 -8.33 -28.14
C LYS A 33 -26.49 -7.67 -26.80
N LEU A 34 -25.22 -7.69 -26.36
CA LEU A 34 -24.80 -7.02 -25.11
C LEU A 34 -24.86 -5.49 -25.15
N ASN A 35 -24.79 -4.88 -26.33
CA ASN A 35 -24.90 -3.43 -26.50
C ASN A 35 -26.36 -2.94 -26.59
N GLN A 36 -27.29 -3.80 -26.98
CA GLN A 36 -28.70 -3.46 -27.17
C GLN A 36 -29.56 -3.71 -25.93
N ASP A 37 -29.14 -4.60 -25.02
CA ASP A 37 -30.02 -5.08 -23.97
C ASP A 37 -29.36 -5.02 -22.57
N SER A 38 -29.88 -4.13 -21.72
CA SER A 38 -29.42 -3.94 -20.34
C SER A 38 -29.83 -5.09 -19.40
N SER A 39 -30.71 -5.99 -19.88
CA SER A 39 -31.28 -7.11 -19.12
C SER A 39 -30.46 -8.41 -19.15
N VAL A 40 -29.42 -8.50 -20.00
CA VAL A 40 -28.57 -9.70 -20.03
C VAL A 40 -27.78 -9.75 -18.74
N GLY A 41 -28.11 -10.73 -17.88
CA GLY A 41 -27.64 -10.97 -16.50
C GLY A 41 -26.15 -11.24 -16.33
N LEU A 42 -25.30 -10.74 -17.23
CA LEU A 42 -23.86 -10.72 -17.07
C LEU A 42 -23.45 -9.64 -16.08
N ASN A 43 -22.77 -10.05 -15.01
CA ASN A 43 -22.18 -9.13 -14.07
C ASN A 43 -21.08 -8.28 -14.74
N TYR A 44 -20.69 -7.19 -14.09
CA TYR A 44 -19.66 -6.26 -14.58
C TYR A 44 -18.36 -6.97 -15.02
N HIS A 45 -18.00 -8.07 -14.35
CA HIS A 45 -16.79 -8.82 -14.63
C HIS A 45 -16.90 -9.60 -15.95
N GLN A 46 -18.05 -10.23 -16.20
CA GLN A 46 -18.36 -10.91 -17.46
C GLN A 46 -18.42 -9.92 -18.63
N LYS A 47 -19.05 -8.75 -18.46
CA LYS A 47 -19.06 -7.70 -19.50
C LYS A 47 -17.64 -7.23 -19.87
N ARG A 48 -16.69 -7.19 -18.92
CA ARG A 48 -15.29 -6.84 -19.20
C ARG A 48 -14.45 -7.93 -19.87
N CYS A 49 -14.77 -9.20 -19.63
CA CYS A 49 -14.12 -10.30 -20.34
C CYS A 49 -14.54 -10.32 -21.82
N PHE A 50 -15.81 -10.01 -22.11
CA PHE A 50 -16.38 -10.01 -23.45
C PHE A 50 -16.13 -8.71 -24.23
N LEU A 51 -16.10 -7.54 -23.60
CA LEU A 51 -15.82 -6.27 -24.30
C LEU A 51 -14.32 -6.01 -24.43
N GLY A 52 -13.55 -7.05 -24.79
CA GLY A 52 -12.10 -7.02 -24.89
C GLY A 52 -11.57 -6.03 -25.92
N TYR A 53 -11.65 -4.73 -25.63
CA TYR A 53 -10.83 -3.64 -26.15
C TYR A 53 -11.19 -2.34 -25.42
N ARG A 54 -10.66 -2.16 -24.21
CA ARG A 54 -10.38 -0.81 -23.70
C ARG A 54 -8.90 -0.75 -23.37
N LYS A 55 -8.21 0.17 -24.05
CA LYS A 55 -6.81 0.60 -23.83
C LYS A 55 -6.42 0.33 -22.37
N ARG A 56 -5.42 -0.55 -22.14
CA ARG A 56 -4.95 -0.96 -20.80
C ARG A 56 -4.93 0.27 -19.90
N ASN A 57 -5.88 0.33 -18.95
CA ASN A 57 -5.93 1.45 -18.04
C ASN A 57 -4.79 1.26 -17.04
N ARG A 58 -3.66 1.92 -17.30
CA ARG A 58 -2.42 1.79 -16.51
C ARG A 58 -2.60 2.14 -15.04
N ASN A 59 -3.72 2.76 -14.67
CA ASN A 59 -4.06 3.07 -13.29
C ASN A 59 -4.53 1.83 -12.50
N TYR A 60 -5.07 0.79 -13.15
CA TYR A 60 -5.62 -0.39 -12.47
C TYR A 60 -4.61 -1.53 -12.50
N LEU A 61 -3.84 -1.66 -11.42
CA LEU A 61 -2.62 -2.44 -11.45
C LEU A 61 -2.83 -3.96 -11.35
N ASN A 62 -4.01 -4.42 -10.94
CA ASN A 62 -4.35 -5.84 -10.80
C ASN A 62 -5.43 -6.35 -11.78
N GLU A 63 -5.68 -5.62 -12.87
CA GLU A 63 -6.66 -6.00 -13.89
C GLU A 63 -6.04 -6.65 -15.14
N GLN A 64 -4.74 -6.90 -15.10
CA GLN A 64 -3.95 -7.39 -16.24
C GLN A 64 -4.25 -8.86 -16.57
N LYS A 65 -4.63 -9.66 -15.56
CA LYS A 65 -5.06 -11.05 -15.71
C LYS A 65 -6.38 -11.30 -15.00
N LEU A 66 -7.18 -12.24 -15.51
CA LEU A 66 -8.35 -12.77 -14.81
C LEU A 66 -7.89 -13.74 -13.73
N TYR A 67 -8.62 -13.80 -12.62
CA TYR A 67 -8.39 -14.79 -11.57
C TYR A 67 -9.67 -15.61 -11.38
N LEU A 68 -9.58 -16.91 -11.65
CA LEU A 68 -10.70 -17.85 -11.54
C LEU A 68 -10.57 -18.80 -10.33
N GLY A 69 -9.45 -18.74 -9.60
CA GLY A 69 -9.21 -19.58 -8.42
C GLY A 69 -10.01 -19.16 -7.18
N CYS A 70 -9.99 -19.97 -6.12
CA CYS A 70 -10.78 -19.76 -4.91
C CYS A 70 -10.39 -18.49 -4.12
N THR A 71 -11.32 -18.02 -3.30
CA THR A 71 -11.08 -16.89 -2.38
C THR A 71 -10.07 -17.29 -1.32
N LYS A 72 -8.97 -16.53 -1.18
CA LYS A 72 -7.99 -16.71 -0.10
C LYS A 72 -8.33 -15.84 1.11
N ASN A 73 -7.77 -16.18 2.27
CA ASN A 73 -7.76 -15.28 3.41
C ASN A 73 -7.13 -13.93 3.02
N ALA A 74 -7.89 -12.85 3.27
CA ALA A 74 -7.57 -11.50 2.83
C ALA A 74 -6.21 -11.01 3.38
N ASN A 75 -6.00 -11.12 4.69
CA ASN A 75 -4.74 -10.69 5.32
C ASN A 75 -3.56 -11.53 4.81
N LYS A 76 -3.71 -12.86 4.76
CA LYS A 76 -2.63 -13.75 4.29
C LYS A 76 -2.18 -13.44 2.87
N LEU A 77 -3.11 -13.16 1.95
CA LEU A 77 -2.77 -12.78 0.58
C LEU A 77 -1.97 -11.48 0.52
N LEU A 78 -2.34 -10.48 1.33
CA LEU A 78 -1.61 -9.21 1.38
C LEU A 78 -0.23 -9.34 2.04
N GLU A 79 -0.09 -10.20 3.06
CA GLU A 79 1.20 -10.56 3.62
C GLU A 79 2.12 -11.12 2.52
N GLU A 80 1.66 -12.12 1.77
CA GLU A 80 2.44 -12.74 0.70
C GLU A 80 2.80 -11.76 -0.44
N LEU A 81 1.91 -10.84 -0.78
CA LEU A 81 2.17 -9.79 -1.78
C LEU A 81 3.23 -8.79 -1.29
N MET A 82 3.13 -8.36 -0.03
CA MET A 82 4.13 -7.48 0.59
C MET A 82 5.49 -8.17 0.71
N GLU A 83 5.54 -9.43 1.14
CA GLU A 83 6.78 -10.22 1.19
C GLU A 83 7.43 -10.31 -0.19
N SER A 84 6.64 -10.60 -1.23
CA SER A 84 7.13 -10.65 -2.61
C SER A 84 7.72 -9.32 -3.07
N LEU A 85 7.07 -8.19 -2.75
CA LEU A 85 7.59 -6.86 -3.07
C LEU A 85 8.85 -6.52 -2.28
N MET A 86 8.88 -6.80 -0.97
CA MET A 86 10.05 -6.53 -0.14
C MET A 86 11.27 -7.31 -0.66
N ASN A 87 11.08 -8.57 -1.06
CA ASN A 87 12.15 -9.38 -1.66
C ASN A 87 12.64 -8.80 -3.00
N LEU A 88 11.73 -8.33 -3.87
CA LEU A 88 12.10 -7.65 -5.11
C LEU A 88 12.88 -6.36 -4.85
N PHE A 89 12.40 -5.52 -3.92
CA PHE A 89 13.08 -4.27 -3.59
C PHE A 89 14.46 -4.52 -2.99
N TYR A 90 14.60 -5.57 -2.17
CA TYR A 90 15.87 -6.00 -1.60
C TYR A 90 16.85 -6.49 -2.68
N ALA A 91 16.40 -7.40 -3.55
CA ALA A 91 17.25 -8.02 -4.58
C ALA A 91 17.76 -7.01 -5.63
N TYR A 92 17.00 -5.96 -5.90
CA TYR A 92 17.33 -4.95 -6.93
C TYR A 92 17.82 -3.63 -6.37
N TYR A 93 18.20 -3.60 -5.09
CA TYR A 93 18.81 -2.45 -4.46
C TYR A 93 20.34 -2.44 -4.60
N SER A 94 20.87 -1.32 -5.06
CA SER A 94 22.31 -1.11 -5.14
C SER A 94 22.81 -0.39 -3.88
N ILE A 95 23.68 -1.03 -3.11
CA ILE A 95 24.29 -0.45 -1.91
C ILE A 95 25.17 0.76 -2.26
N SER A 96 25.93 0.70 -3.36
CA SER A 96 26.85 1.77 -3.79
C SER A 96 26.11 3.05 -4.20
N THR A 97 25.13 2.92 -5.09
CA THR A 97 24.35 4.06 -5.57
C THR A 97 23.21 4.44 -4.63
N LYS A 98 22.90 3.54 -3.69
CA LYS A 98 21.77 3.61 -2.76
C LYS A 98 20.41 3.73 -3.47
N LYS A 99 20.31 3.31 -4.75
CA LYS A 99 19.11 3.37 -5.59
C LYS A 99 18.52 1.97 -5.82
N ILE A 100 17.23 1.89 -6.14
CA ILE A 100 16.61 0.69 -6.71
C ILE A 100 16.46 0.86 -8.22
N ASN A 101 16.76 -0.22 -8.95
CA ASN A 101 16.54 -0.29 -10.38
C ASN A 101 15.13 -0.83 -10.70
N PHE A 102 14.12 0.05 -10.71
CA PHE A 102 12.74 -0.34 -11.05
C PHE A 102 12.60 -0.95 -12.44
N LYS A 103 13.42 -0.52 -13.41
CA LYS A 103 13.40 -1.07 -14.77
C LYS A 103 13.86 -2.52 -14.82
N SER A 104 14.80 -2.90 -13.95
CA SER A 104 15.21 -4.30 -13.80
C SER A 104 14.17 -5.13 -13.04
N ILE A 105 13.55 -4.57 -12.00
CA ILE A 105 12.43 -5.23 -11.30
C ILE A 105 11.31 -5.55 -12.29
N SER A 106 10.86 -4.56 -13.08
CA SER A 106 9.70 -4.72 -13.96
C SER A 106 9.88 -5.76 -15.07
N LYS A 107 11.13 -6.11 -15.40
CA LYS A 107 11.48 -7.15 -16.37
C LYS A 107 11.69 -8.54 -15.74
N SER A 108 11.71 -8.63 -14.41
CA SER A 108 12.00 -9.89 -13.72
C SER A 108 10.81 -10.85 -13.72
N ILE A 109 11.10 -12.16 -13.78
CA ILE A 109 10.09 -13.22 -13.67
C ILE A 109 9.38 -13.15 -12.31
N ALA A 110 10.12 -12.82 -11.24
CA ALA A 110 9.57 -12.67 -9.91
C ALA A 110 8.53 -11.53 -9.84
N TYR A 111 8.76 -10.43 -10.56
CA TYR A 111 7.78 -9.36 -10.67
C TYR A 111 6.55 -9.76 -11.48
N GLN A 112 6.73 -10.49 -12.59
CA GLN A 112 5.60 -11.01 -13.36
C GLN A 112 4.71 -11.92 -12.50
N LYS A 113 5.31 -12.83 -11.71
CA LYS A 113 4.60 -13.67 -10.74
C LYS A 113 3.87 -12.84 -9.66
N PHE A 114 4.51 -11.78 -9.17
CA PHE A 114 3.86 -10.84 -8.24
C PHE A 114 2.62 -10.20 -8.89
N VAL A 115 2.75 -9.63 -10.09
CA VAL A 115 1.66 -9.00 -10.84
C VAL A 115 0.51 -9.98 -11.06
N GLU A 116 0.81 -11.22 -11.46
CA GLU A 116 -0.19 -12.28 -11.60
C GLU A 116 -0.92 -12.55 -10.28
N LYS A 117 -0.18 -12.63 -9.17
CA LYS A 117 -0.75 -12.85 -7.84
C LYS A 117 -1.65 -11.69 -7.40
N THR A 118 -1.39 -10.45 -7.81
CA THR A 118 -2.29 -9.33 -7.48
C THR A 118 -3.70 -9.51 -8.05
N SER A 119 -3.89 -10.31 -9.11
CA SER A 119 -5.21 -10.60 -9.66
C SER A 119 -6.14 -11.30 -8.64
N GLN A 120 -5.56 -12.00 -7.65
CA GLN A 120 -6.29 -12.68 -6.57
C GLN A 120 -7.05 -11.70 -5.67
N LEU A 121 -6.56 -10.45 -5.54
CA LEU A 121 -7.22 -9.38 -4.77
C LEU A 121 -8.67 -9.16 -5.20
N LYS A 122 -8.98 -9.41 -6.48
CA LYS A 122 -10.33 -9.19 -7.03
C LYS A 122 -11.38 -10.14 -6.47
N ARG A 123 -11.00 -11.25 -5.83
CA ARG A 123 -11.94 -12.19 -5.20
C ARG A 123 -11.91 -12.15 -3.67
N ILE A 124 -11.22 -11.18 -3.08
CA ILE A 124 -11.23 -11.02 -1.62
C ILE A 124 -12.62 -10.59 -1.17
N ASP A 125 -13.17 -11.29 -0.19
CA ASP A 125 -14.33 -10.83 0.55
C ASP A 125 -13.89 -9.89 1.68
N LEU A 126 -14.16 -8.59 1.49
CA LEU A 126 -13.87 -7.56 2.49
C LEU A 126 -14.79 -7.64 3.72
N LYS A 127 -16.00 -8.22 3.58
CA LYS A 127 -16.94 -8.38 4.70
C LYS A 127 -16.46 -9.44 5.69
N GLY A 128 -15.58 -10.35 5.25
CA GLY A 128 -14.88 -11.29 6.10
C GLY A 128 -13.88 -10.67 7.09
N LEU A 129 -13.54 -9.38 6.96
CA LEU A 129 -12.68 -8.64 7.90
C LEU A 129 -13.49 -8.18 9.13
N LYS A 130 -13.68 -9.11 10.07
CA LYS A 130 -14.60 -8.94 11.21
C LYS A 130 -14.10 -7.93 12.24
N THR A 131 -12.81 -7.95 12.56
CA THR A 131 -12.24 -7.08 13.59
C THR A 131 -11.64 -5.80 13.00
N GLN A 132 -11.53 -4.76 13.83
CA GLN A 132 -10.88 -3.52 13.42
C GLN A 132 -9.39 -3.74 13.10
N ASN A 133 -8.68 -4.58 13.86
CA ASN A 133 -7.27 -4.89 13.59
C ASN A 133 -7.11 -5.62 12.26
N GLU A 134 -7.95 -6.62 11.95
CA GLU A 134 -7.93 -7.28 10.63
C GLU A 134 -8.12 -6.29 9.49
N ARG A 135 -9.04 -5.34 9.66
CA ARG A 135 -9.33 -4.32 8.66
C ARG A 135 -8.17 -3.35 8.48
N VAL A 136 -7.65 -2.81 9.58
CA VAL A 136 -6.52 -1.87 9.55
C VAL A 136 -5.27 -2.53 8.96
N CYS A 137 -4.92 -3.74 9.39
CA CYS A 137 -3.79 -4.49 8.85
C CYS A 137 -3.95 -4.74 7.34
N PHE A 138 -5.12 -5.20 6.93
CA PHE A 138 -5.42 -5.44 5.52
C PHE A 138 -5.21 -4.17 4.68
N PHE A 139 -5.83 -3.06 5.07
CA PHE A 139 -5.77 -1.82 4.28
C PHE A 139 -4.41 -1.12 4.36
N LEU A 140 -3.66 -1.22 5.47
CA LEU A 140 -2.28 -0.74 5.54
C LEU A 140 -1.37 -1.53 4.58
N ASN A 141 -1.45 -2.86 4.61
CA ASN A 141 -0.67 -3.70 3.71
C ASN A 141 -1.10 -3.46 2.25
N LEU A 142 -2.39 -3.30 1.98
CA LEU A 142 -2.91 -2.96 0.65
C LEU A 142 -2.40 -1.62 0.15
N TYR A 143 -2.42 -0.58 0.99
CA TYR A 143 -1.89 0.75 0.65
C TYR A 143 -0.42 0.63 0.27
N ASN A 144 0.39 0.00 1.13
CA ASN A 144 1.83 -0.12 0.90
C ASN A 144 2.14 -0.98 -0.33
N THR A 145 1.39 -2.07 -0.56
CA THR A 145 1.49 -2.90 -1.76
C THR A 145 1.18 -2.08 -3.02
N LEU A 146 0.08 -1.32 -3.01
CA LEU A 146 -0.34 -0.50 -4.14
C LEU A 146 0.68 0.61 -4.42
N ALA A 147 1.20 1.26 -3.39
CA ALA A 147 2.21 2.30 -3.51
C ALA A 147 3.50 1.76 -4.14
N LEU A 148 4.05 0.65 -3.63
CA LEU A 148 5.26 0.02 -4.18
C LEU A 148 5.06 -0.47 -5.62
N HIS A 149 3.93 -1.14 -5.92
CA HIS A 149 3.60 -1.57 -7.27
C HIS A 149 3.52 -0.36 -8.22
N SER A 150 2.87 0.73 -7.79
CA SER A 150 2.79 1.96 -8.57
C SER A 150 4.15 2.60 -8.83
N LEU A 151 5.08 2.55 -7.86
CA LEU A 151 6.44 3.06 -8.05
C LEU A 151 7.21 2.27 -9.11
N ILE A 152 7.01 0.95 -9.19
CA ILE A 152 7.61 0.12 -10.24
C ILE A 152 7.00 0.46 -11.61
N GLU A 153 5.68 0.59 -11.69
CA GLU A 153 4.96 0.80 -12.96
C GLU A 153 5.06 2.23 -13.51
N HIS A 154 5.17 3.23 -12.64
CA HIS A 154 5.08 4.63 -13.02
C HIS A 154 6.34 5.44 -12.68
N GLY A 155 7.27 4.86 -11.92
CA GLY A 155 8.43 5.56 -11.39
C GLY A 155 8.09 6.45 -10.20
N ILE A 156 9.12 7.14 -9.69
CA ILE A 156 8.98 8.05 -8.55
C ILE A 156 8.43 9.39 -9.03
N PRO A 157 7.26 9.85 -8.53
CA PRO A 157 6.76 11.19 -8.82
C PRO A 157 7.71 12.24 -8.22
N ARG A 158 7.99 13.34 -8.94
CA ARG A 158 9.04 14.32 -8.58
C ARG A 158 8.49 15.68 -8.17
N ASP A 159 7.22 15.94 -8.44
CA ASP A 159 6.58 17.23 -8.20
C ASP A 159 5.16 17.03 -7.61
N LYS A 160 4.58 18.11 -7.09
CA LYS A 160 3.26 18.06 -6.46
C LYS A 160 2.15 17.54 -7.41
N PRO A 161 2.06 17.98 -8.68
CA PRO A 161 1.05 17.45 -9.60
C PRO A 161 1.20 15.95 -9.89
N SER A 162 2.42 15.45 -10.08
CA SER A 162 2.69 14.02 -10.32
C SER A 162 2.42 13.18 -9.07
N ILE A 163 2.72 13.70 -7.88
CA ILE A 163 2.36 13.09 -6.60
C ILE A 163 0.83 13.02 -6.47
N ASP A 164 0.13 14.13 -6.70
CA ASP A 164 -1.33 14.19 -6.60
C ASP A 164 -1.99 13.22 -7.59
N LYS A 165 -1.44 13.12 -8.80
CA LYS A 165 -1.87 12.13 -9.79
C LYS A 165 -1.62 10.72 -9.27
N PHE A 166 -0.41 10.42 -8.80
CA PHE A 166 -0.02 9.11 -8.27
C PHE A 166 -0.99 8.62 -7.19
N ILE A 167 -1.29 9.44 -6.18
CA ILE A 167 -2.17 9.04 -5.06
C ILE A 167 -3.66 8.93 -5.46
N LYS A 168 -4.12 9.70 -6.45
CA LYS A 168 -5.52 9.70 -6.93
C LYS A 168 -5.77 8.68 -8.05
N SER A 169 -4.76 8.33 -8.83
CA SER A 169 -4.91 7.54 -10.06
C SER A 169 -4.62 6.07 -9.83
N SER A 170 -3.53 5.72 -9.12
CA SER A 170 -3.16 4.34 -8.83
C SER A 170 -4.26 3.60 -8.09
N ARG A 171 -4.70 2.45 -8.61
CA ARG A 171 -5.85 1.69 -8.11
C ARG A 171 -5.57 0.20 -8.07
N TYR A 172 -6.12 -0.44 -7.04
CA TYR A 172 -6.48 -1.84 -7.08
C TYR A 172 -7.98 -2.02 -7.09
N ARG A 173 -8.41 -3.09 -7.74
CA ARG A 173 -9.77 -3.60 -7.66
C ARG A 173 -9.87 -4.73 -6.65
N ILE A 174 -10.85 -4.65 -5.77
CA ILE A 174 -11.19 -5.68 -4.78
C ILE A 174 -12.70 -5.94 -4.89
N ASN A 175 -13.06 -7.12 -5.37
CA ASN A 175 -14.44 -7.46 -5.74
C ASN A 175 -15.08 -6.41 -6.67
N GLU A 176 -16.22 -5.84 -6.28
CA GLU A 176 -16.90 -4.74 -6.99
C GLU A 176 -16.25 -3.36 -6.76
N TYR A 177 -15.38 -3.22 -5.77
CA TYR A 177 -14.84 -1.93 -5.34
C TYR A 177 -13.50 -1.60 -5.99
N ASN A 178 -13.29 -0.31 -6.23
CA ASN A 178 -12.02 0.24 -6.68
C ASN A 178 -11.45 1.11 -5.57
N PHE A 179 -10.16 0.92 -5.27
CA PHE A 179 -9.48 1.62 -4.20
C PHE A 179 -8.20 2.26 -4.74
N SER A 180 -8.15 3.59 -4.71
CA SER A 180 -6.93 4.37 -4.85
C SER A 180 -6.18 4.52 -3.52
N LEU A 181 -4.96 5.02 -3.56
CA LEU A 181 -4.20 5.33 -2.33
C LEU A 181 -4.97 6.31 -1.44
N ASN A 182 -5.60 7.34 -2.01
CA ASN A 182 -6.45 8.26 -1.25
C ASN A 182 -7.71 7.58 -0.69
N ASP A 183 -8.36 6.72 -1.47
CA ASP A 183 -9.55 5.99 -1.01
C ASP A 183 -9.20 5.12 0.21
N ILE A 184 -8.06 4.42 0.16
CA ILE A 184 -7.60 3.57 1.27
C ILE A 184 -7.22 4.43 2.47
N PHE A 185 -6.46 5.50 2.26
CA PHE A 185 -5.95 6.28 3.37
C PHE A 185 -7.02 7.17 4.03
N HIS A 186 -7.69 8.02 3.26
CA HIS A 186 -8.69 8.96 3.77
C HIS A 186 -10.05 8.30 4.00
N GLY A 187 -10.49 7.52 3.03
CA GLY A 187 -11.78 6.85 3.08
C GLY A 187 -11.81 5.73 4.11
N ILE A 188 -10.77 4.90 4.18
CA ILE A 188 -10.77 3.72 5.05
C ILE A 188 -10.00 3.93 6.35
N LEU A 189 -8.69 4.11 6.29
CA LEU A 189 -7.81 4.09 7.46
C LEU A 189 -7.98 5.32 8.37
N ARG A 190 -8.33 6.48 7.81
CA ARG A 190 -8.62 7.71 8.57
C ARG A 190 -10.06 7.81 9.06
N GLY A 191 -10.86 6.75 8.94
CA GLY A 191 -12.26 6.76 9.37
C GLY A 191 -13.12 7.69 8.51
N ASN A 192 -12.97 7.60 7.19
CA ASN A 192 -13.72 8.36 6.20
C ASN A 192 -13.58 9.89 6.29
N ARG A 193 -12.44 10.41 6.74
CA ARG A 193 -12.23 11.86 6.92
C ARG A 193 -11.69 12.51 5.65
N ASP A 194 -12.34 13.58 5.20
CA ASP A 194 -11.81 14.43 4.14
C ASP A 194 -10.49 15.12 4.56
N ILE A 195 -9.66 15.49 3.57
CA ILE A 195 -8.38 16.14 3.82
C ILE A 195 -8.52 17.64 4.15
N LYS A 196 -9.47 18.33 3.51
CA LYS A 196 -9.68 19.77 3.68
C LYS A 196 -10.50 20.07 4.92
N ASN A 197 -11.54 19.27 5.15
CA ASN A 197 -12.39 19.40 6.32
C ASN A 197 -12.68 18.01 6.91
N PRO A 198 -11.95 17.58 7.96
CA PRO A 198 -12.16 16.28 8.59
C PRO A 198 -13.55 16.04 9.17
N SER A 199 -14.37 17.08 9.37
CA SER A 199 -15.78 16.96 9.75
C SER A 199 -16.66 16.48 8.58
N ASN A 200 -16.16 16.59 7.35
CA ASN A 200 -16.80 16.05 6.16
C ASN A 200 -16.31 14.64 5.86
N ASN A 201 -17.24 13.83 5.35
CA ASN A 201 -16.92 12.50 4.87
C ASN A 201 -16.16 12.54 3.52
N TYR A 202 -15.10 11.74 3.40
CA TYR A 202 -14.35 11.54 2.17
C TYR A 202 -15.21 10.83 1.11
N PHE A 203 -15.66 9.61 1.43
CA PHE A 203 -16.71 8.90 0.72
C PHE A 203 -18.05 9.55 1.05
N LYS A 204 -18.74 10.02 0.02
CA LYS A 204 -20.05 10.66 0.15
C LYS A 204 -21.15 9.65 0.41
N SER A 205 -22.32 10.14 0.82
CA SER A 205 -23.52 9.30 1.00
C SER A 205 -23.78 8.48 -0.27
N GLY A 206 -24.09 7.20 -0.10
CA GLY A 206 -24.28 6.25 -1.21
C GLY A 206 -23.01 5.53 -1.69
N ASP A 207 -21.81 5.95 -1.26
CA ASP A 207 -20.59 5.18 -1.54
C ASP A 207 -20.44 4.04 -0.53
N ASN A 208 -20.75 2.83 -1.01
CA ASN A 208 -20.69 1.59 -0.24
C ASN A 208 -19.31 1.28 0.35
N ARG A 209 -18.22 1.86 -0.19
CA ARG A 209 -16.86 1.65 0.36
C ARG A 209 -16.73 2.17 1.79
N SER A 210 -17.55 3.14 2.19
CA SER A 210 -17.56 3.68 3.56
C SER A 210 -17.91 2.64 4.63
N MET A 211 -18.58 1.53 4.27
CA MET A 211 -18.85 0.43 5.22
C MET A 211 -17.58 -0.24 5.74
N PHE A 212 -16.47 -0.13 4.99
CA PHE A 212 -15.18 -0.70 5.38
C PHE A 212 -14.29 0.31 6.11
N SER A 213 -14.77 1.53 6.38
CA SER A 213 -13.99 2.51 7.14
C SER A 213 -13.74 2.02 8.57
N VAL A 214 -12.62 2.43 9.14
CA VAL A 214 -12.36 2.18 10.57
C VAL A 214 -13.24 3.09 11.40
N THR A 215 -13.75 2.59 12.53
CA THR A 215 -14.62 3.38 13.42
C THR A 215 -13.82 4.32 14.31
N LYS A 216 -12.64 3.88 14.75
CA LYS A 216 -11.70 4.68 15.54
C LYS A 216 -10.40 4.89 14.76
N LEU A 217 -10.05 6.14 14.50
CA LEU A 217 -8.75 6.46 13.90
C LEU A 217 -7.62 6.11 14.89
N ASP A 218 -6.68 5.29 14.43
CA ASP A 218 -5.36 5.18 15.04
C ASP A 218 -4.40 6.12 14.30
N THR A 219 -4.04 7.24 14.92
CA THR A 219 -3.14 8.24 14.35
C THR A 219 -1.77 7.70 13.94
N ARG A 220 -1.34 6.55 14.48
CA ARG A 220 -0.05 5.95 14.15
C ARG A 220 0.02 5.47 12.70
N ILE A 221 -1.12 5.30 12.02
CA ILE A 221 -1.19 4.92 10.60
C ILE A 221 -0.39 5.89 9.70
N HIS A 222 -0.31 7.18 10.07
CA HIS A 222 0.44 8.20 9.33
C HIS A 222 1.91 7.82 9.12
N PHE A 223 2.47 7.04 10.05
CA PHE A 223 3.86 6.59 10.06
C PHE A 223 4.04 5.14 9.56
N ALA A 224 2.92 4.43 9.36
CA ALA A 224 2.88 3.04 8.88
C ALA A 224 2.75 2.93 7.35
N ILE A 225 2.39 4.03 6.68
CA ILE A 225 2.21 4.08 5.23
C ILE A 225 3.42 4.67 4.50
N ILE A 226 3.59 4.31 3.23
CA ILE A 226 4.51 5.00 2.31
C ILE A 226 3.95 6.39 1.98
N ASN A 227 4.71 7.44 2.31
CA ASN A 227 4.32 8.82 2.04
C ASN A 227 5.52 9.67 1.56
N GLN A 228 5.24 10.95 1.24
CA GLN A 228 6.24 11.89 0.70
C GLN A 228 6.91 12.79 1.75
N TYR A 229 6.52 12.70 3.02
CA TYR A 229 6.96 13.62 4.07
C TYR A 229 8.20 13.13 4.81
N PHE A 230 8.40 11.81 4.88
CA PHE A 230 9.54 11.18 5.52
C PHE A 230 9.72 9.75 5.02
N PRO A 231 10.90 9.14 5.23
CA PRO A 231 11.10 7.73 4.93
C PRO A 231 10.20 6.82 5.77
N SER A 232 9.50 5.90 5.11
CA SER A 232 8.66 4.90 5.78
C SER A 232 9.42 3.60 6.00
N PHE A 233 9.17 2.92 7.13
CA PHE A 233 9.63 1.54 7.31
C PHE A 233 8.62 0.58 6.72
N LEU A 234 9.06 -0.23 5.76
CA LEU A 234 8.25 -1.31 5.24
C LEU A 234 8.09 -2.37 6.32
N GLN A 235 6.85 -2.60 6.71
CA GLN A 235 6.45 -3.62 7.67
C GLN A 235 5.24 -4.36 7.10
N ILE A 236 5.10 -5.61 7.51
CA ILE A 236 3.92 -6.43 7.22
C ILE A 236 3.09 -6.47 8.49
N TYR A 237 1.94 -5.81 8.47
CA TYR A 237 1.07 -5.71 9.63
C TYR A 237 0.19 -6.94 9.75
N LYS A 238 0.18 -7.57 10.93
CA LYS A 238 -0.67 -8.74 11.22
C LYS A 238 -1.60 -8.43 12.41
N PRO A 239 -2.84 -8.95 12.42
CA PRO A 239 -3.82 -8.53 13.44
C PRO A 239 -3.40 -8.82 14.89
N HIS A 240 -2.70 -9.93 15.12
CA HIS A 240 -2.31 -10.39 16.46
C HIS A 240 -1.17 -9.56 17.09
N ASN A 241 -0.33 -8.89 16.29
CA ASN A 241 0.80 -8.08 16.78
C ASN A 241 0.71 -6.62 16.33
N PHE A 242 -0.43 -6.20 15.80
CA PHE A 242 -0.62 -4.90 15.17
C PHE A 242 -0.18 -3.73 16.05
N ASN A 243 -0.66 -3.71 17.30
CA ASN A 243 -0.43 -2.61 18.24
C ASN A 243 1.05 -2.42 18.59
N ASP A 244 1.77 -3.53 18.82
CA ASP A 244 3.19 -3.49 19.15
C ASP A 244 4.01 -3.06 17.95
N LEU A 245 3.71 -3.63 16.78
CA LEU A 245 4.44 -3.36 15.55
C LEU A 245 4.26 -1.90 15.11
N ILE A 246 3.03 -1.39 15.10
CA ILE A 246 2.78 0.00 14.69
C ILE A 246 3.35 1.00 15.70
N GLY A 247 3.31 0.68 17.00
CA GLY A 247 3.96 1.48 18.04
C GLY A 247 5.48 1.55 17.82
N LYS A 248 6.12 0.40 17.56
CA LYS A 248 7.56 0.34 17.23
C LYS A 248 7.89 1.12 15.95
N THR A 249 7.11 0.94 14.88
CA THR A 249 7.29 1.69 13.63
C THR A 249 7.20 3.20 13.86
N THR A 250 6.18 3.64 14.60
CA THR A 250 5.96 5.05 14.94
C THR A 250 7.17 5.63 15.66
N LYS A 251 7.66 4.94 16.69
CA LYS A 251 8.84 5.33 17.45
C LYS A 251 10.07 5.46 16.56
N MET A 252 10.32 4.48 15.70
CA MET A 252 11.48 4.49 14.80
C MET A 252 11.41 5.63 13.78
N VAL A 253 10.22 5.98 13.27
CA VAL A 253 10.07 7.01 12.22
C VAL A 253 10.21 8.40 12.84
N ILE A 254 9.58 8.63 13.99
CA ILE A 254 9.45 9.97 14.54
C ILE A 254 10.67 10.37 15.36
N SER A 255 11.29 9.46 16.12
CA SER A 255 12.41 9.82 17.00
C SER A 255 13.57 10.55 16.31
N PRO A 256 14.02 10.19 15.08
CA PRO A 256 15.07 10.96 14.40
C PRO A 256 14.58 12.28 13.79
N LEU A 257 13.27 12.50 13.69
CA LEU A 257 12.66 13.69 13.09
C LEU A 257 12.36 14.78 14.11
N ILE A 258 12.32 14.43 15.40
CA ILE A 258 12.15 15.39 16.49
C ILE A 258 13.48 16.08 16.73
N ASN A 259 13.50 17.40 16.55
CA ASN A 259 14.62 18.23 16.94
C ASN A 259 14.14 19.24 17.98
N ILE A 260 14.68 19.11 19.20
CA ILE A 260 14.40 20.02 20.30
C ILE A 260 15.53 21.05 20.32
N GLN A 261 15.22 22.28 19.92
CA GLN A 261 16.16 23.39 19.95
C GLN A 261 15.66 24.44 20.94
N LYS A 262 16.39 24.61 22.06
CA LYS A 262 15.99 25.49 23.16
C LYS A 262 14.59 25.10 23.69
N ARG A 263 13.56 25.86 23.35
CA ARG A 263 12.13 25.66 23.68
C ARG A 263 11.26 25.46 22.42
N LYS A 264 11.83 24.91 21.35
CA LYS A 264 11.13 24.67 20.08
C LYS A 264 11.25 23.21 19.65
N ILE A 265 10.13 22.61 19.28
CA ILE A 265 10.07 21.27 18.70
C ILE A 265 9.83 21.41 17.20
N LEU A 266 10.79 20.95 16.40
CA LEU A 266 10.65 20.91 14.95
C LEU A 266 9.97 19.60 14.53
N LEU A 267 8.85 19.70 13.82
CA LEU A 267 8.08 18.53 13.36
C LEU A 267 7.86 18.53 11.85
N PRO A 268 7.71 17.36 11.21
CA PRO A 268 7.34 17.27 9.81
C PRO A 268 6.02 17.97 9.50
N LYS A 269 5.94 18.60 8.32
CA LYS A 269 4.71 19.23 7.79
C LYS A 269 3.48 18.30 7.77
N LEU A 270 3.68 16.98 7.80
CA LEU A 270 2.60 16.00 7.98
C LEU A 270 1.71 16.32 9.19
N PHE A 271 2.30 16.72 10.33
CA PHE A 271 1.54 17.09 11.53
C PHE A 271 0.67 18.34 11.33
N ALA A 272 1.14 19.31 10.52
CA ALA A 272 0.32 20.48 10.18
C ALA A 272 -0.87 20.09 9.29
N ILE A 273 -0.65 19.23 8.30
CA ILE A 273 -1.68 18.84 7.33
C ILE A 273 -2.78 18.02 8.00
N TYR A 274 -2.41 17.11 8.91
CA TYR A 274 -3.35 16.26 9.63
C TYR A 274 -3.50 16.65 11.09
N GLN A 275 -3.35 17.94 11.43
CA GLN A 275 -3.36 18.42 12.82
C GLN A 275 -4.58 17.94 13.61
N LEU A 276 -5.74 17.89 12.98
CA LEU A 276 -6.99 17.46 13.60
C LEU A 276 -7.03 15.95 13.90
N ASP A 277 -6.27 15.14 13.15
CA ASP A 277 -6.12 13.72 13.48
C ASP A 277 -5.36 13.56 14.81
N PHE A 278 -4.39 14.44 15.09
CA PHE A 278 -3.59 14.45 16.31
C PHE A 278 -4.22 15.19 17.49
N GLY A 279 -5.50 15.58 17.39
CA GLY A 279 -6.21 16.32 18.43
C GLY A 279 -6.00 17.84 18.39
N GLY A 280 -5.44 18.39 17.31
CA GLY A 280 -5.13 19.81 17.18
C GLY A 280 -3.71 20.16 17.65
N THR A 281 -3.28 21.38 17.34
CA THR A 281 -1.90 21.85 17.61
C THR A 281 -1.52 21.77 19.07
N GLU A 282 -2.46 22.06 19.97
CA GLU A 282 -2.27 22.04 21.43
C GLU A 282 -2.03 20.62 21.97
N ASN A 283 -2.57 19.60 21.30
CA ASN A 283 -2.47 18.21 21.75
C ASN A 283 -1.33 17.42 21.10
N ILE A 284 -0.59 18.00 20.14
CA ILE A 284 0.52 17.32 19.48
C ILE A 284 1.61 16.93 20.48
N ILE A 285 1.91 17.79 21.45
CA ILE A 285 2.92 17.50 22.49
C ILE A 285 2.48 16.30 23.33
N ASN A 286 1.24 16.30 23.84
CA ASN A 286 0.66 15.19 24.60
C ASN A 286 0.66 13.89 23.79
N TRP A 287 0.37 13.99 22.49
CA TRP A 287 0.40 12.86 21.56
C TRP A 287 1.83 12.29 21.43
N LEU A 288 2.82 13.17 21.27
CA LEU A 288 4.23 12.80 21.16
C LEU A 288 4.71 12.09 22.44
N GLU A 289 4.43 12.64 23.61
CA GLU A 289 4.79 12.03 24.90
C GLU A 289 4.16 10.65 25.07
N SER A 290 2.87 10.52 24.74
CA SER A 290 2.14 9.26 24.85
C SER A 290 2.70 8.17 23.94
N ASN A 291 3.06 8.51 22.71
CA ASN A 291 3.52 7.54 21.71
C ASN A 291 5.03 7.26 21.76
N LEU A 292 5.81 8.18 22.34
CA LEU A 292 7.27 8.14 22.34
C LEU A 292 7.84 8.02 23.76
N LYS A 293 6.99 7.68 24.74
CA LYS A 293 7.35 7.39 26.13
C LYS A 293 8.62 6.52 26.21
N GLY A 294 9.59 7.02 26.97
CA GLY A 294 10.89 6.39 27.21
C GLY A 294 11.97 6.66 26.16
N LEU A 295 11.68 7.40 25.07
CA LEU A 295 12.67 7.78 24.05
C LEU A 295 13.10 9.24 24.13
N PHE A 296 12.23 10.10 24.65
CA PHE A 296 12.57 11.45 25.09
C PHE A 296 11.57 11.88 26.17
N LEU A 297 12.00 12.81 27.01
CA LEU A 297 11.18 13.46 28.01
C LEU A 297 11.22 14.95 27.71
N LEU A 298 10.06 15.55 27.48
CA LEU A 298 9.94 17.00 27.50
C LEU A 298 9.87 17.42 28.96
N ASP A 299 10.55 18.51 29.30
CA ASP A 299 10.43 19.07 30.64
C ASP A 299 9.04 19.70 30.77
N SER A 300 8.19 19.10 31.61
CA SER A 300 6.83 19.60 31.91
C SER A 300 6.79 21.05 32.39
N LYS A 301 7.92 21.61 32.85
CA LYS A 301 8.04 23.01 33.28
C LYS A 301 8.38 23.98 32.15
N ILE A 302 8.70 23.47 30.96
CA ILE A 302 9.06 24.28 29.79
C ILE A 302 7.87 24.34 28.84
N ASP A 303 7.43 25.55 28.52
CA ASP A 303 6.49 25.76 27.43
C ASP A 303 7.23 25.64 26.08
N TYR A 304 6.95 24.54 25.35
CA TYR A 304 7.55 24.27 24.06
C TYR A 304 6.67 24.76 22.93
N SER A 305 7.22 25.60 22.05
CA SER A 305 6.55 25.97 20.80
C SER A 305 6.80 24.90 19.72
N VAL A 306 5.74 24.51 19.00
CA VAL A 306 5.85 23.59 17.85
C VAL A 306 6.05 24.39 16.56
N LYS A 307 7.07 24.04 15.78
CA LYS A 307 7.28 24.58 14.44
C LYS A 307 7.25 23.46 13.41
N PHE A 308 6.31 23.56 12.48
CA PHE A 308 6.25 22.63 11.35
C PHE A 308 7.26 23.05 10.29
N ILE A 309 8.15 22.13 9.95
CA ILE A 309 9.11 22.33 8.88
C ILE A 309 8.79 21.39 7.72
N GLN A 310 8.98 21.92 6.52
CA GLN A 310 9.12 21.05 5.37
C GLN A 310 10.41 20.27 5.62
N MET A 311 10.28 19.02 6.04
CA MET A 311 11.42 18.13 5.99
C MET A 311 11.89 18.14 4.54
N PRO A 312 13.21 18.21 4.28
CA PRO A 312 13.72 18.15 2.93
C PRO A 312 12.97 17.03 2.23
N LEU A 313 12.37 17.32 1.07
CA LEU A 313 11.71 16.30 0.27
C LEU A 313 12.78 15.25 0.03
N ILE A 314 12.79 14.21 0.85
CA ILE A 314 13.52 13.00 0.57
C ILE A 314 12.63 12.26 -0.43
N ILE A 315 12.39 12.89 -1.59
CA ILE A 315 12.48 12.19 -2.87
C ILE A 315 13.98 12.05 -3.14
N ASN A 316 14.73 11.55 -2.16
CA ASN A 316 16.15 11.35 -2.29
C ASN A 316 16.27 10.04 -3.08
N PRO A 317 17.19 9.95 -4.06
CA PRO A 317 17.51 8.72 -4.81
C PRO A 317 17.81 7.49 -3.93
N LYS A 318 17.85 7.68 -2.63
CA LYS A 318 17.97 6.74 -1.55
C LYS A 318 16.63 6.17 -1.08
N ILE A 319 16.15 5.17 -1.83
CA ILE A 319 15.38 4.04 -1.27
C ILE A 319 16.20 3.27 -0.19
N SER A 320 17.43 3.72 0.06
CA SER A 320 18.31 3.35 1.15
C SER A 320 17.72 3.30 2.54
N PHE A 321 16.71 4.10 2.90
CA PHE A 321 16.21 4.04 4.28
C PHE A 321 15.10 2.99 4.48
N ILE A 322 14.35 2.70 3.41
CA ILE A 322 13.44 1.55 3.30
C ILE A 322 14.22 0.23 3.47
N LEU A 323 15.50 0.21 3.08
CA LEU A 323 16.36 -0.99 3.17
C LEU A 323 17.39 -0.97 4.31
N GLN A 324 17.75 0.19 4.87
CA GLN A 324 18.67 0.25 6.02
C GLN A 324 18.08 -0.34 7.31
N ASN A 325 16.76 -0.47 7.43
CA ASN A 325 16.11 -1.08 8.59
C ASN A 325 15.65 -2.53 8.39
N ILE A 326 15.65 -3.04 7.16
CA ILE A 326 15.47 -4.49 6.89
C ILE A 326 16.76 -5.27 7.21
N LEU A 327 17.92 -4.59 7.25
CA LEU A 327 19.24 -5.21 7.49
C LEU A 327 19.87 -4.99 8.88
N LYS A 328 19.09 -4.56 9.89
CA LYS A 328 19.61 -4.45 11.28
C LYS A 328 19.03 -5.43 12.29
N ASN A 329 18.18 -6.38 11.89
CA ASN A 329 17.58 -7.36 12.81
C ASN A 329 17.83 -8.84 12.45
N THR A 330 18.84 -9.17 11.65
CA THR A 330 19.26 -10.56 11.39
C THR A 330 20.71 -10.88 11.74
N PHE A 331 21.39 -10.06 12.52
CA PHE A 331 22.66 -10.44 13.15
C PHE A 331 22.78 -9.94 14.58
N CYS A 332 22.19 -10.71 15.50
CA CYS A 332 22.58 -10.71 16.91
C CYS A 332 22.49 -12.15 17.47
N THR A 333 23.28 -13.05 16.91
CA THR A 333 23.95 -14.16 17.65
C THR A 333 25.03 -14.77 16.75
N LYS A 334 26.20 -14.15 16.71
CA LYS A 334 27.50 -14.84 16.56
C LYS A 334 28.62 -13.81 16.73
N LYS A 335 28.92 -13.52 17.99
CA LYS A 335 30.23 -12.98 18.38
C LYS A 335 30.64 -13.69 19.68
N LYS A 336 31.29 -14.84 19.52
CA LYS A 336 32.17 -15.42 20.53
C LYS A 336 33.23 -16.26 19.80
N PHE A 337 34.46 -15.82 20.01
CA PHE A 337 35.73 -16.52 19.80
C PHE A 337 36.17 -16.87 18.37
N ASN A 338 37.12 -16.08 17.87
CA ASN A 338 38.42 -16.60 17.43
C ASN A 338 39.46 -15.48 17.59
N ASN A 339 39.93 -15.34 18.83
CA ASN A 339 41.34 -15.05 19.07
C ASN A 339 41.97 -16.43 19.35
N ASN A 340 42.77 -16.92 18.42
CA ASN A 340 44.03 -17.64 18.65
C ASN A 340 44.43 -18.44 17.39
N ILE A 341 45.76 -18.42 17.14
CA ILE A 341 46.54 -19.26 16.20
C ILE A 341 46.48 -18.69 14.77
N LYS A 342 47.46 -17.92 14.24
CA LYS A 342 48.92 -18.13 14.19
C LYS A 342 49.27 -19.57 13.85
N ASP A 343 49.20 -19.92 12.57
CA ASP A 343 50.34 -20.33 11.73
C ASP A 343 49.91 -20.47 10.27
#